data_AF-A0A0W1F3N4-F1
#
_entry.id   AF-A0A0W1F3N4-F1
#
_cell.length_a   1.000
_cell.length_b   1.000
_cell.length_c   1.000
_cell.angle_alpha   90.00
_cell.angle_beta   90.00
_cell.angle_gamma   90.00
#
_symmetry.space_group_name_H-M   'P 1'
#
loop_
_entity.id
_entity.type
_entity.pdbx_description
1 polymer ?
#
loop_
_entity_poly.entity_id
_entity_poly.type
_entity_poly.pdbx_seq_one_letter_code
_entity_poly.pdbx_strand_id
1 'polypeptide(L)'
;MRENRRRDERLCRSAARHRTDLARLEAGPHALSRIAEYLWRGEGGCRKDPALAIAVLRFAIGDSALAFDDARIVAQLASYLKERSDFRDLAELNELQKILWVRGYSKGDLAPLWLGTEMRAFVARDDIWTFLSSPRPNGIWAWTEAVRFQALLDPLSPRYAPYEGVAIIEKGFDSDRWLRGARLLLEGAKDLPPDPVRAEALLMRAAPDKDEARLLLAETLVQRLASPDAAVRAAAINRFAAWSTAKEPGTIAIRAALLPALRAQLAAADRDEQRQAVGFLTQYALTDPGADHGALLRWADAALRRGDTADKVAGWRALVSLSDARIAGADRIMAEGFARAGGMVDRGPLRAEDLRRIVTSDDYPARATREKVEGVVDAEAIFSPDGRVLQVIVANAPPPVLADQVRKTVTRRLRLRPAPDRYVRARLAPIQFRVAACAAGTERTVAVAGALLVDSSFCSSPPPDLPIP
;
A
#
# COMPACT_ATOMS: atom_id res chain seq x y z
N MET A 1 -42.24 17.82 -8.97
CA MET A 1 -42.51 16.69 -9.90
C MET A 1 -43.48 17.04 -11.04
N ARG A 2 -44.69 17.56 -10.78
CA ARG A 2 -45.69 17.87 -11.85
C ARG A 2 -45.20 18.90 -12.88
N GLU A 3 -44.39 19.87 -12.45
CA GLU A 3 -43.86 20.93 -13.32
C GLU A 3 -42.80 20.43 -14.32
N ASN A 4 -41.87 19.58 -13.85
CA ASN A 4 -40.86 18.95 -14.72
C ASN A 4 -41.53 18.08 -15.80
N ARG A 5 -42.56 17.30 -15.43
CA ARG A 5 -43.31 16.50 -16.40
C ARG A 5 -43.98 17.36 -17.48
N ARG A 6 -44.61 18.48 -17.11
CA ARG A 6 -45.20 19.42 -18.08
C ARG A 6 -44.16 20.11 -18.97
N ARG A 7 -42.95 20.35 -18.46
CA ARG A 7 -41.83 20.86 -19.25
C ARG A 7 -41.37 19.82 -20.28
N ASP A 8 -41.20 18.58 -19.86
CA ASP A 8 -40.73 17.49 -20.73
C ASP A 8 -41.77 17.16 -21.82
N GLU A 9 -43.07 17.11 -21.47
CA GLU A 9 -44.18 16.96 -22.43
C GLU A 9 -44.23 18.09 -23.47
N ARG A 10 -43.89 19.32 -23.08
CA ARG A 10 -43.78 20.46 -24.02
C ARG A 10 -42.58 20.31 -24.94
N LEU A 11 -41.43 19.91 -24.41
CA LEU A 11 -40.22 19.70 -25.19
C LEU A 11 -40.39 18.56 -26.19
N CYS A 12 -41.05 17.46 -25.84
CA CYS A 12 -41.34 16.39 -26.80
C CYS A 12 -42.26 16.82 -27.95
N ARG A 13 -43.31 17.58 -27.64
CA ARG A 13 -44.18 18.16 -28.69
C ARG A 13 -43.42 19.16 -29.56
N SER A 14 -42.53 19.94 -28.95
CA SER A 14 -41.65 20.87 -29.67
C SER A 14 -40.69 20.13 -30.60
N ALA A 15 -40.06 19.05 -30.14
CA ALA A 15 -39.14 18.22 -30.93
C ALA A 15 -39.85 17.59 -32.13
N ALA A 16 -41.06 17.07 -31.94
CA ALA A 16 -41.84 16.52 -33.03
C ALA A 16 -42.24 17.60 -34.05
N ARG A 17 -42.63 18.80 -33.58
CA ARG A 17 -43.01 19.94 -34.44
C ARG A 17 -41.82 20.51 -35.22
N HIS A 18 -40.65 20.55 -34.61
CA HIS A 18 -39.43 21.15 -35.16
C HIS A 18 -38.38 20.10 -35.55
N ARG A 19 -38.82 18.93 -36.02
CA ARG A 19 -37.94 17.80 -36.36
C ARG A 19 -36.86 18.11 -37.42
N THR A 20 -37.03 19.19 -38.19
CA THR A 20 -36.09 19.67 -39.21
C THR A 20 -35.24 20.86 -38.73
N ASP A 21 -35.51 21.41 -37.54
CA ASP A 21 -34.84 22.59 -36.98
C ASP A 21 -34.81 22.49 -35.44
N LEU A 22 -33.98 21.58 -34.95
CA LEU A 22 -33.86 21.28 -33.51
C LEU A 22 -33.28 22.43 -32.69
N ALA A 23 -32.70 23.46 -33.33
CA ALA A 23 -32.23 24.68 -32.67
C ALA A 23 -33.34 25.40 -31.91
N ARG A 24 -34.61 25.26 -32.35
CA ARG A 24 -35.79 25.82 -31.69
C ARG A 24 -36.16 25.18 -30.35
N LEU A 25 -35.47 24.12 -29.93
CA LEU A 25 -35.74 23.47 -28.66
C LEU A 25 -35.22 24.27 -27.45
N GLU A 26 -34.25 25.17 -27.65
CA GLU A 26 -33.69 26.07 -26.61
C GLU A 26 -33.42 25.35 -25.27
N ALA A 27 -32.91 24.13 -25.35
CA ALA A 27 -32.72 23.24 -24.20
C ALA A 27 -31.26 22.80 -24.09
N GLY A 28 -30.75 22.74 -22.86
CA GLY A 28 -29.40 22.25 -22.61
C GLY A 28 -29.26 20.73 -22.84
N PRO A 29 -28.02 20.22 -22.98
CA PRO A 29 -27.78 18.84 -23.40
C PRO A 29 -28.40 17.77 -22.50
N HIS A 30 -28.44 17.97 -21.18
CA HIS A 30 -29.09 17.02 -20.26
C HIS A 30 -30.61 16.97 -20.41
N ALA A 31 -31.25 18.09 -20.76
CA ALA A 31 -32.68 18.10 -21.06
C ALA A 31 -32.92 17.36 -22.38
N LEU A 32 -32.12 17.64 -23.40
CA LEU A 32 -32.21 16.96 -24.71
C LEU A 32 -31.98 15.45 -24.60
N SER A 33 -30.98 14.99 -23.83
CA SER A 33 -30.71 13.57 -23.58
C SER A 33 -31.90 12.84 -22.95
N ARG A 34 -32.59 13.47 -22.00
CA ARG A 34 -33.81 12.93 -21.38
C ARG A 34 -34.98 12.88 -22.36
N ILE A 35 -35.14 13.92 -23.17
CA ILE A 35 -36.18 13.97 -24.21
C ILE A 35 -35.93 12.88 -25.26
N ALA A 36 -34.68 12.62 -25.63
CA ALA A 36 -34.33 11.51 -26.48
C ALA A 36 -34.70 10.16 -25.84
N GLU A 37 -34.50 9.98 -24.54
CA GLU A 37 -34.94 8.77 -23.83
C GLU A 37 -36.46 8.57 -23.89
N TYR A 38 -37.23 9.63 -23.66
CA TYR A 38 -38.68 9.56 -23.75
C TYR A 38 -39.18 9.28 -25.17
N LEU A 39 -38.55 9.88 -26.18
CA LEU A 39 -38.83 9.59 -27.59
C LEU A 39 -38.44 8.14 -27.96
N TRP A 40 -37.36 7.61 -27.40
CA TRP A 40 -36.92 6.23 -27.63
C TRP A 40 -37.91 5.20 -27.07
N ARG A 41 -38.37 5.41 -25.83
CA ARG A 41 -39.28 4.49 -25.15
C ARG A 41 -40.76 4.71 -25.46
N GLY A 42 -41.15 5.92 -25.87
CA GLY A 42 -42.57 6.32 -25.95
C GLY A 42 -43.17 6.67 -24.58
N GLU A 43 -42.36 7.26 -23.70
CA GLU A 43 -42.72 7.60 -22.32
C GLU A 43 -42.85 9.13 -22.14
N GLY A 44 -43.20 9.60 -20.94
CA GLY A 44 -43.16 11.04 -20.62
C GLY A 44 -44.11 11.91 -21.46
N GLY A 45 -45.14 11.32 -22.08
CA GLY A 45 -46.07 12.00 -23.01
C GLY A 45 -45.52 12.16 -24.43
N CYS A 46 -44.40 11.53 -24.75
CA CYS A 46 -43.76 11.55 -26.06
C CYS A 46 -44.22 10.33 -26.87
N ARG A 47 -44.58 10.53 -28.15
CA ARG A 47 -44.82 9.40 -29.06
C ARG A 47 -43.48 8.73 -29.36
N LYS A 48 -43.43 7.40 -29.32
CA LYS A 48 -42.22 6.63 -29.67
C LYS A 48 -41.75 7.00 -31.08
N ASP A 49 -40.56 7.59 -31.18
CA ASP A 49 -39.91 8.00 -32.43
C ASP A 49 -38.38 7.85 -32.29
N PRO A 50 -37.84 6.64 -32.53
CA PRO A 50 -36.42 6.34 -32.41
C PRO A 50 -35.53 7.19 -33.33
N ALA A 51 -36.02 7.58 -34.51
CA ALA A 51 -35.27 8.40 -35.46
C ALA A 51 -35.11 9.83 -34.94
N LEU A 52 -36.18 10.40 -34.38
CA LEU A 52 -36.11 11.73 -33.74
C LEU A 52 -35.28 11.70 -32.46
N ALA A 53 -35.33 10.62 -31.66
CA ALA A 53 -34.48 10.47 -30.48
C ALA A 53 -32.98 10.55 -30.85
N ILE A 54 -32.57 9.83 -31.89
CA ILE A 54 -31.19 9.88 -32.42
C ILE A 54 -30.85 11.29 -32.93
N ALA A 55 -31.75 11.94 -33.67
CA ALA A 55 -31.52 13.29 -34.17
C ALA A 55 -31.35 14.33 -33.04
N VAL A 56 -32.13 14.21 -31.97
CA VAL A 56 -32.01 15.05 -30.76
C VAL A 56 -30.66 14.84 -30.07
N LEU A 57 -30.18 13.61 -29.96
CA LEU A 57 -28.86 13.34 -29.38
C LEU A 57 -27.71 13.85 -30.25
N ARG A 58 -27.77 13.65 -31.57
CA ARG A 58 -26.78 14.22 -32.50
C ARG A 58 -26.73 15.75 -32.38
N PHE A 59 -27.90 16.40 -32.34
CA PHE A 59 -27.98 17.85 -32.12
C PHE A 59 -27.40 18.27 -30.76
N ALA A 60 -27.70 17.53 -29.68
CA ALA A 60 -27.18 17.83 -28.34
C ALA A 60 -25.66 17.70 -28.26
N ILE A 61 -25.07 16.73 -28.96
CA ILE A 61 -23.61 16.49 -29.01
C ILE A 61 -22.91 17.50 -29.91
N GLY A 62 -23.56 17.94 -30.98
CA GLY A 62 -22.99 18.84 -31.97
C GLY A 62 -21.96 18.15 -32.87
N ASP A 63 -20.97 18.90 -33.33
CA ASP A 63 -20.06 18.46 -34.40
C ASP A 63 -18.94 17.52 -33.92
N SER A 64 -18.69 17.41 -32.60
CA SER A 64 -17.59 16.60 -32.08
C SER A 64 -17.95 15.84 -30.80
N ALA A 65 -18.23 14.55 -30.96
CA ALA A 65 -18.41 13.62 -29.83
C ALA A 65 -17.16 13.48 -28.96
N LEU A 66 -15.97 13.74 -29.51
CA LEU A 66 -14.70 13.72 -28.79
C LEU A 66 -14.55 14.93 -27.86
N ALA A 67 -14.90 16.13 -28.34
CA ALA A 67 -14.83 17.37 -27.56
C ALA A 67 -16.02 17.56 -26.60
N PHE A 68 -17.15 16.89 -26.84
CA PHE A 68 -18.36 17.03 -26.04
C PHE A 68 -18.16 16.59 -24.58
N ASP A 69 -18.56 17.42 -23.61
CA ASP A 69 -18.20 17.21 -22.19
C ASP A 69 -18.79 15.94 -21.56
N ASP A 70 -20.07 15.61 -21.78
CA ASP A 70 -20.72 14.46 -21.12
C ASP A 70 -20.67 13.18 -21.96
N ALA A 71 -19.74 12.28 -21.61
CA ALA A 71 -19.57 10.98 -22.25
C ALA A 71 -20.83 10.09 -22.16
N ARG A 72 -21.72 10.31 -21.19
CA ARG A 72 -22.97 9.53 -21.03
C ARG A 72 -23.94 9.77 -22.17
N ILE A 73 -24.04 11.01 -22.64
CA ILE A 73 -24.94 11.38 -23.75
C ILE A 73 -24.40 10.78 -25.05
N VAL A 74 -23.07 10.78 -25.22
CA VAL A 74 -22.41 10.09 -26.35
C VAL A 74 -22.65 8.57 -26.29
N ALA A 75 -22.55 7.96 -25.10
CA ALA A 75 -22.85 6.55 -24.91
C ALA A 75 -24.31 6.21 -25.16
N GLN A 76 -25.24 7.09 -24.78
CA GLN A 76 -26.66 6.93 -25.08
C GLN A 76 -26.92 6.92 -26.59
N LEU A 77 -26.28 7.82 -27.35
CA LEU A 77 -26.37 7.81 -28.81
C LEU A 77 -25.84 6.49 -29.39
N ALA A 78 -24.66 6.05 -28.95
CA ALA A 78 -24.09 4.77 -29.39
C ALA A 78 -25.03 3.58 -29.10
N SER A 79 -25.64 3.52 -27.91
CA SER A 79 -26.63 2.49 -27.58
C SER A 79 -27.84 2.52 -28.50
N TYR A 80 -28.39 3.70 -28.82
CA TYR A 80 -29.53 3.82 -29.72
C TYR A 80 -29.20 3.42 -31.16
N LEU A 81 -28.02 3.80 -31.67
CA LEU A 81 -27.56 3.35 -32.98
C LEU A 81 -27.40 1.82 -33.02
N LYS A 82 -26.83 1.23 -31.97
CA LYS A 82 -26.67 -0.23 -31.83
C LYS A 82 -28.02 -0.95 -31.80
N GLU A 83 -28.93 -0.53 -30.91
CA GLU A 83 -30.25 -1.13 -30.75
C GLU A 83 -31.10 -1.00 -32.02
N ARG A 84 -30.96 0.11 -32.78
CA ARG A 84 -31.66 0.29 -34.05
C ARG A 84 -31.18 -0.69 -35.13
N SER A 85 -29.91 -1.11 -35.07
CA SER A 85 -29.32 -2.10 -35.99
C SER A 85 -29.49 -1.76 -37.48
N ASP A 86 -29.43 -0.47 -37.84
CA ASP A 86 -29.48 0.01 -39.22
C ASP A 86 -28.06 0.06 -39.81
N PHE A 87 -27.88 -0.47 -41.03
CA PHE A 87 -26.57 -0.49 -41.69
C PHE A 87 -25.97 0.90 -41.89
N ARG A 88 -26.81 1.93 -42.01
CA ARG A 88 -26.39 3.33 -42.19
C ARG A 88 -25.73 3.92 -40.96
N ASP A 89 -25.98 3.34 -39.78
CA ASP A 89 -25.42 3.80 -38.51
C ASP A 89 -24.09 3.15 -38.17
N LEU A 90 -23.70 2.06 -38.85
CA LEU A 90 -22.56 1.23 -38.45
C LEU A 90 -21.24 2.02 -38.39
N ALA A 91 -21.01 2.92 -39.35
CA ALA A 91 -19.81 3.74 -39.37
C ALA A 91 -19.74 4.72 -38.19
N GLU A 92 -20.86 5.41 -37.90
CA GLU A 92 -20.95 6.34 -36.78
C GLU A 92 -20.89 5.61 -35.44
N LEU A 93 -21.61 4.49 -35.29
CA LEU A 93 -21.56 3.65 -34.11
C LEU A 93 -20.12 3.20 -33.81
N ASN A 94 -19.40 2.71 -34.83
CA ASN A 94 -18.01 2.29 -34.68
C ASN A 94 -17.14 3.46 -34.21
N GLU A 95 -17.23 4.62 -34.85
CA GLU A 95 -16.48 5.82 -34.44
C GLU A 95 -16.80 6.24 -32.99
N LEU A 96 -18.08 6.26 -32.60
CA LEU A 96 -18.51 6.60 -31.24
C LEU A 96 -18.00 5.60 -30.21
N GLN A 97 -18.00 4.30 -30.51
CA GLN A 97 -17.43 3.28 -29.62
C GLN A 97 -15.93 3.50 -29.39
N LYS A 98 -15.18 3.87 -30.43
CA LYS A 98 -13.75 4.19 -30.34
C LYS A 98 -13.49 5.46 -29.54
N ILE A 99 -14.30 6.51 -29.74
CA ILE A 99 -14.24 7.74 -28.95
C ILE A 99 -14.55 7.45 -27.48
N LEU A 100 -15.61 6.71 -27.19
CA LEU A 100 -15.98 6.32 -25.82
C LEU A 100 -14.88 5.49 -25.15
N TRP A 101 -14.20 4.62 -25.90
CA TRP A 101 -13.04 3.89 -25.42
C TRP A 101 -11.89 4.82 -25.03
N VAL A 102 -11.48 5.77 -25.88
CA VAL A 102 -10.44 6.76 -25.52
C VAL A 102 -10.85 7.58 -24.29
N ARG A 103 -12.14 7.87 -24.14
CA ARG A 103 -12.71 8.60 -23.00
C ARG A 103 -12.85 7.76 -21.72
N GLY A 104 -12.47 6.48 -21.74
CA GLY A 104 -12.56 5.58 -20.59
C GLY A 104 -14.01 5.18 -20.23
N TYR A 105 -14.94 5.35 -21.17
CA TYR A 105 -16.38 5.15 -20.96
C TYR A 105 -16.93 3.90 -21.68
N SER A 106 -16.08 3.12 -22.38
CA SER A 106 -16.49 1.87 -23.00
C SER A 106 -16.50 0.71 -21.99
N LYS A 107 -17.68 0.18 -21.64
CA LYS A 107 -17.82 -1.09 -20.90
C LYS A 107 -18.79 -2.01 -21.62
N GLY A 108 -18.53 -3.31 -21.51
CA GLY A 108 -19.38 -4.37 -22.08
C GLY A 108 -19.61 -4.19 -23.58
N ASP A 109 -20.88 -4.11 -23.93
CA ASP A 109 -21.44 -4.09 -25.28
C ASP A 109 -21.07 -2.90 -26.17
N LEU A 110 -20.46 -1.85 -25.61
CA LEU A 110 -19.97 -0.67 -26.32
C LEU A 110 -18.44 -0.67 -26.47
N ALA A 111 -17.76 -1.73 -26.05
CA ALA A 111 -16.34 -1.89 -26.31
C ALA A 111 -16.11 -2.05 -27.83
N PRO A 112 -15.30 -1.19 -28.46
CA PRO A 112 -14.90 -1.40 -29.85
C PRO A 112 -14.14 -2.72 -30.00
N LEU A 113 -14.41 -3.43 -31.10
CA LEU A 113 -13.64 -4.59 -31.51
C LEU A 113 -12.43 -4.08 -32.31
N TRP A 114 -11.23 -4.20 -31.74
CA TRP A 114 -10.00 -3.72 -32.36
C TRP A 114 -9.17 -4.84 -32.95
N LEU A 115 -8.62 -4.62 -34.14
CA LEU A 115 -7.32 -5.18 -34.50
C LEU A 115 -6.21 -4.26 -33.96
N GLY A 116 -5.06 -4.81 -33.57
CA GLY A 116 -3.97 -4.02 -32.98
C GLY A 116 -3.46 -2.89 -33.88
N THR A 117 -3.46 -3.09 -35.20
CA THR A 117 -3.11 -2.06 -36.20
C THR A 117 -4.15 -0.94 -36.28
N GLU A 118 -5.43 -1.28 -36.19
CA GLU A 118 -6.54 -0.32 -36.22
C GLU A 118 -6.53 0.58 -34.98
N MET A 119 -6.29 -0.01 -33.80
CA MET A 119 -6.17 0.74 -32.55
C MET A 119 -5.03 1.76 -32.62
N ARG A 120 -3.85 1.33 -33.09
CA ARG A 120 -2.70 2.22 -33.28
C ARG A 120 -3.00 3.36 -34.25
N ALA A 121 -3.62 3.07 -35.39
CA ALA A 121 -3.98 4.07 -36.38
C ALA A 121 -4.99 5.09 -35.81
N PHE A 122 -5.97 4.63 -35.04
CA PHE A 122 -6.95 5.50 -34.40
C PHE A 122 -6.31 6.43 -33.36
N VAL A 123 -5.49 5.87 -32.45
CA VAL A 123 -4.79 6.67 -31.43
C VAL A 123 -3.83 7.68 -32.05
N ALA A 124 -3.28 7.36 -33.23
CA ALA A 124 -2.37 8.25 -33.95
C ALA A 124 -3.05 9.46 -34.61
N ARG A 125 -4.39 9.49 -34.78
CA ARG A 125 -5.09 10.64 -35.37
C ARG A 125 -4.84 11.92 -34.55
N ASP A 126 -4.70 13.06 -35.22
CA ASP A 126 -4.34 14.32 -34.57
C ASP A 126 -5.39 14.80 -33.55
N ASP A 127 -6.68 14.62 -33.84
CA ASP A 127 -7.78 14.96 -32.92
C ASP A 127 -7.75 14.10 -31.65
N ILE A 128 -7.55 12.79 -31.81
CA ILE A 128 -7.42 11.84 -30.70
C ILE A 128 -6.16 12.11 -29.89
N TRP A 129 -5.02 12.35 -30.55
CA TRP A 129 -3.77 12.64 -29.89
C TRP A 129 -3.82 13.95 -29.09
N THR A 130 -4.45 14.98 -29.65
CA THR A 130 -4.69 16.26 -28.98
C THR A 130 -5.57 16.06 -27.75
N PHE A 131 -6.64 15.25 -27.87
CA PHE A 131 -7.49 14.90 -26.74
C PHE A 131 -6.71 14.19 -25.63
N LEU A 132 -5.90 13.19 -25.98
CA LEU A 132 -5.07 12.41 -25.04
C LEU A 132 -3.96 13.23 -24.37
N SER A 133 -3.48 14.29 -25.03
CA SER A 133 -2.40 15.14 -24.54
C SER A 133 -2.89 16.29 -23.66
N SER A 134 -4.19 16.58 -23.66
CA SER A 134 -4.77 17.72 -22.93
C SER A 134 -4.90 17.42 -21.42
N PRO A 135 -4.44 18.32 -20.53
CA PRO A 135 -4.66 18.17 -19.09
C PRO A 135 -6.16 18.20 -18.76
N ARG A 136 -6.66 17.24 -17.97
CA ARG A 136 -8.10 17.10 -17.67
C ARG A 136 -8.36 17.11 -16.15
N PRO A 137 -9.37 17.86 -15.65
CA PRO A 137 -9.58 18.02 -14.21
C PRO A 137 -10.12 16.80 -13.41
N ASN A 138 -10.39 15.63 -14.02
CA ASN A 138 -11.14 14.54 -13.35
C ASN A 138 -10.58 13.15 -13.66
N GLY A 139 -10.86 12.16 -12.78
CA GLY A 139 -10.32 10.78 -12.76
C GLY A 139 -10.39 9.91 -14.02
N ILE A 140 -10.94 10.42 -15.13
CA ILE A 140 -10.74 9.91 -16.50
C ILE A 140 -9.24 9.94 -16.89
N TRP A 141 -8.46 10.81 -16.23
CA TRP A 141 -7.03 10.99 -16.50
C TRP A 141 -6.22 9.70 -16.51
N ALA A 142 -6.46 8.79 -15.57
CA ALA A 142 -5.66 7.56 -15.44
C ALA A 142 -5.77 6.65 -16.69
N TRP A 143 -6.94 6.59 -17.31
CA TRP A 143 -7.17 5.80 -18.53
C TRP A 143 -6.59 6.47 -19.76
N THR A 144 -6.88 7.76 -19.99
CA THR A 144 -6.34 8.50 -21.14
C THR A 144 -4.82 8.54 -21.12
N GLU A 145 -4.24 8.72 -19.93
CA GLU A 145 -2.79 8.68 -19.76
C GLU A 145 -2.24 7.28 -20.05
N ALA A 146 -2.93 6.20 -19.63
CA ALA A 146 -2.53 4.84 -19.96
C ALA A 146 -2.53 4.56 -21.48
N VAL A 147 -3.55 5.04 -22.20
CA VAL A 147 -3.63 4.91 -23.67
C VAL A 147 -2.50 5.69 -24.34
N ARG A 148 -2.31 6.96 -23.97
CA ARG A 148 -1.21 7.80 -24.49
C ARG A 148 0.14 7.15 -24.22
N PHE A 149 0.35 6.71 -22.99
CA PHE A 149 1.55 6.01 -22.55
C PHE A 149 1.84 4.77 -23.40
N GLN A 150 0.83 3.91 -23.62
CA GLN A 150 0.99 2.72 -24.44
C GLN A 150 1.40 3.08 -25.87
N ALA A 151 0.81 4.14 -26.44
CA ALA A 151 1.15 4.60 -27.78
C ALA A 151 2.55 5.22 -27.88
N LEU A 152 3.05 5.88 -26.83
CA LEU A 152 4.43 6.40 -26.78
C LEU A 152 5.48 5.29 -26.69
N LEU A 153 5.13 4.17 -26.08
CA LEU A 153 6.05 3.05 -25.82
C LEU A 153 5.92 1.86 -26.76
N ASP A 154 4.88 1.78 -27.60
CA ASP A 154 4.72 0.72 -28.61
C ASP A 154 5.58 1.06 -29.85
N PRO A 155 6.63 0.28 -30.18
CA PRO A 155 7.49 0.54 -31.34
C PRO A 155 6.76 0.53 -32.69
N LEU A 156 5.56 -0.05 -32.75
CA LEU A 156 4.72 -0.08 -33.95
C LEU A 156 3.76 1.12 -34.04
N SER A 157 3.68 1.93 -32.99
CA SER A 157 2.82 3.11 -32.95
C SER A 157 3.41 4.24 -33.82
N PRO A 158 2.60 4.91 -34.65
CA PRO A 158 3.03 6.14 -35.32
C PRO A 158 3.40 7.28 -34.36
N ARG A 159 2.99 7.18 -33.08
CA ARG A 159 3.32 8.12 -32.00
C ARG A 159 4.43 7.60 -31.09
N TYR A 160 5.17 6.57 -31.52
CA TYR A 160 6.29 6.03 -30.76
C TYR A 160 7.32 7.13 -30.45
N ALA A 161 7.48 7.42 -29.17
CA ALA A 161 8.38 8.44 -28.64
C ALA A 161 8.76 8.03 -27.21
N PRO A 162 9.64 7.02 -27.07
CA PRO A 162 9.92 6.39 -25.78
C PRO A 162 10.53 7.37 -24.76
N TYR A 163 11.28 8.37 -25.22
CA TYR A 163 11.80 9.43 -24.34
C TYR A 163 10.67 10.21 -23.65
N GLU A 164 9.65 10.62 -24.39
CA GLU A 164 8.47 11.29 -23.83
C GLU A 164 7.66 10.34 -22.93
N GLY A 165 7.51 9.08 -23.36
CA GLY A 165 6.83 8.04 -22.56
C GLY A 165 7.49 7.84 -21.20
N VAL A 166 8.82 7.75 -21.14
CA VAL A 166 9.56 7.64 -19.88
C VAL A 166 9.44 8.92 -19.04
N ALA A 167 9.48 10.11 -19.65
CA ALA A 167 9.30 11.37 -18.92
C ALA A 167 7.92 11.47 -18.24
N ILE A 168 6.88 10.84 -18.80
CA ILE A 168 5.56 10.71 -18.16
C ILE A 168 5.63 9.72 -17.00
N ILE A 169 6.25 8.54 -17.18
CA ILE A 169 6.44 7.54 -16.11
C ILE A 169 7.10 8.15 -14.88
N GLU A 170 8.14 8.96 -15.09
CA GLU A 170 8.90 9.60 -14.01
C GLU A 170 8.03 10.53 -13.15
N LYS A 171 6.94 11.08 -13.68
CA LYS A 171 6.02 11.96 -12.95
C LYS A 171 4.86 11.21 -12.30
N GLY A 172 4.58 9.98 -12.75
CA GLY A 172 3.47 9.15 -12.26
C GLY A 172 3.72 8.53 -10.87
N PHE A 173 2.70 7.83 -10.36
CA PHE A 173 2.68 7.16 -9.05
C PHE A 173 2.38 5.66 -9.13
N ASP A 174 2.77 5.02 -10.24
CA ASP A 174 2.44 3.62 -10.52
C ASP A 174 3.73 2.78 -10.62
N SER A 175 3.84 1.78 -9.75
CA SER A 175 5.06 0.97 -9.62
C SER A 175 5.27 -0.01 -10.79
N ASP A 176 4.21 -0.44 -11.49
CA ASP A 176 4.35 -1.22 -12.73
C ASP A 176 4.91 -0.36 -13.86
N ARG A 177 4.43 0.89 -13.95
CA ARG A 177 4.96 1.86 -14.93
C ARG A 177 6.41 2.19 -14.65
N TRP A 178 6.79 2.44 -13.40
CA TRP A 178 8.19 2.71 -13.03
C TRP A 178 9.11 1.53 -13.38
N LEU A 179 8.71 0.30 -13.08
CA LEU A 179 9.49 -0.90 -13.44
C LEU A 179 9.65 -1.00 -14.97
N ARG A 180 8.58 -0.82 -15.74
CA ARG A 180 8.64 -0.85 -17.20
C ARG A 180 9.55 0.26 -17.76
N GLY A 181 9.46 1.47 -17.22
CA GLY A 181 10.32 2.59 -17.60
C GLY A 181 11.79 2.32 -17.29
N ALA A 182 12.08 1.74 -16.13
CA ALA A 182 13.44 1.34 -15.77
C ALA A 182 14.02 0.32 -16.75
N ARG A 183 13.26 -0.72 -17.12
CA ARG A 183 13.74 -1.71 -18.11
C ARG A 183 14.08 -1.06 -19.45
N LEU A 184 13.23 -0.16 -19.94
CA LEU A 184 13.51 0.59 -21.18
C LEU A 184 14.79 1.42 -21.10
N LEU A 185 15.08 2.00 -19.93
CA LEU A 185 16.32 2.77 -19.70
C LEU A 185 17.54 1.88 -19.48
N LEU A 186 17.39 0.64 -19.02
CA LEU A 186 18.50 -0.32 -18.92
C LEU A 186 18.84 -0.96 -20.27
N GLU A 187 17.82 -1.42 -20.99
CA GLU A 187 17.97 -2.11 -22.27
C GLU A 187 18.28 -1.12 -23.41
N GLY A 188 17.80 0.12 -23.29
CA GLY A 188 17.72 1.06 -24.39
C GLY A 188 16.60 0.72 -25.36
N ALA A 189 16.18 1.72 -26.15
CA ALA A 189 15.24 1.52 -27.24
C ALA A 189 15.59 2.45 -28.40
N LYS A 190 14.92 2.28 -29.55
CA LYS A 190 15.07 3.23 -30.65
C LYS A 190 14.68 4.63 -30.15
N ASP A 191 15.55 5.61 -30.35
CA ASP A 191 15.38 7.00 -29.89
C ASP A 191 15.35 7.17 -28.34
N LEU A 192 15.79 6.17 -27.58
CA LEU A 192 16.02 6.23 -26.13
C LEU A 192 17.33 5.50 -25.77
N PRO A 193 18.46 6.20 -25.62
CA PRO A 193 19.71 5.55 -25.22
C PRO A 193 19.59 4.99 -23.79
N PRO A 194 20.37 3.95 -23.45
CA PRO A 194 20.45 3.47 -22.08
C PRO A 194 20.86 4.59 -21.10
N ASP A 195 20.17 4.69 -19.98
CA ASP A 195 20.44 5.62 -18.90
C ASP A 195 20.27 4.90 -17.54
N PRO A 196 21.33 4.23 -17.06
CA PRO A 196 21.25 3.44 -15.84
C PRO A 196 20.98 4.28 -14.59
N VAL A 197 21.32 5.58 -14.60
CA VAL A 197 21.09 6.48 -13.45
C VAL A 197 19.60 6.78 -13.30
N ARG A 198 18.93 7.13 -14.41
CA ARG A 198 17.47 7.31 -14.40
C ARG A 198 16.75 6.00 -14.15
N ALA A 199 17.25 4.89 -14.70
CA ALA A 199 16.70 3.56 -14.45
C ALA A 199 16.73 3.21 -12.96
N GLU A 200 17.88 3.39 -12.30
CA GLU A 200 18.03 3.16 -10.87
C GLU A 200 17.00 3.99 -10.08
N ALA A 201 16.85 5.28 -10.40
CA ALA A 201 15.87 6.14 -9.71
C ALA A 201 14.43 5.61 -9.81
N LEU A 202 14.03 5.09 -10.97
CA LEU A 202 12.72 4.46 -11.15
C LEU A 202 12.60 3.13 -10.40
N LEU A 203 13.62 2.27 -10.46
CA LEU A 203 13.64 1.01 -9.72
C LEU A 203 13.54 1.25 -8.21
N MET A 204 14.25 2.26 -7.68
CA MET A 204 14.18 2.60 -6.26
C MET A 204 12.78 3.01 -5.81
N ARG A 205 11.99 3.61 -6.71
CA ARG A 205 10.59 3.95 -6.45
C ARG A 205 9.66 2.75 -6.56
N ALA A 206 9.95 1.81 -7.46
CA ALA A 206 9.18 0.59 -7.66
C ALA A 206 9.44 -0.49 -6.59
N ALA A 207 10.66 -0.54 -6.04
CA ALA A 207 11.13 -1.57 -5.11
C ALA A 207 10.25 -1.82 -3.86
N PRO A 208 9.57 -0.83 -3.25
CA PRO A 208 8.64 -1.11 -2.15
C PRO A 208 7.54 -2.11 -2.51
N ASP A 209 7.03 -2.07 -3.75
CA ASP A 209 5.88 -2.88 -4.18
C ASP A 209 6.25 -3.97 -5.20
N LYS A 210 7.44 -3.90 -5.81
CA LYS A 210 7.86 -4.77 -6.92
C LYS A 210 9.14 -5.51 -6.58
N ASP A 211 9.03 -6.81 -6.33
CA ASP A 211 10.19 -7.67 -6.06
C ASP A 211 11.18 -7.69 -7.24
N GLU A 212 10.67 -7.67 -8.46
CA GLU A 212 11.52 -7.64 -9.64
C GLU A 212 12.38 -6.38 -9.72
N ALA A 213 11.88 -5.24 -9.24
CA ALA A 213 12.69 -4.03 -9.15
C ALA A 213 13.86 -4.21 -8.16
N ARG A 214 13.63 -4.92 -7.04
CA ARG A 214 14.69 -5.28 -6.08
C ARG A 214 15.72 -6.21 -6.71
N LEU A 215 15.26 -7.16 -7.52
CA LEU A 215 16.16 -8.09 -8.23
C LEU A 215 17.10 -7.33 -9.18
N LEU A 216 16.56 -6.41 -9.98
CA LEU A 216 17.37 -5.58 -10.89
C LEU A 216 18.33 -4.66 -10.14
N LEU A 217 17.93 -4.14 -8.97
CA LEU A 217 18.80 -3.30 -8.14
C LEU A 217 19.93 -4.06 -7.43
N ALA A 218 19.84 -5.38 -7.31
CA ALA A 218 20.85 -6.17 -6.58
C ALA A 218 22.25 -6.03 -7.19
N GLU A 219 22.36 -5.94 -8.52
CA GLU A 219 23.64 -5.72 -9.18
C GLU A 219 24.22 -4.33 -8.87
N THR A 220 23.37 -3.29 -8.94
CA THR A 220 23.77 -1.91 -8.58
C THR A 220 24.22 -1.82 -7.13
N LEU A 221 23.56 -2.54 -6.23
CA LEU A 221 23.94 -2.63 -4.83
C LEU A 221 25.32 -3.25 -4.65
N VAL A 222 25.64 -4.35 -5.32
CA VAL A 222 26.97 -4.99 -5.26
C VAL A 222 28.06 -3.98 -5.65
N GLN A 223 27.85 -3.22 -6.72
CA GLN A 223 28.80 -2.18 -7.16
C GLN A 223 28.97 -1.08 -6.10
N ARG A 224 27.87 -0.58 -5.50
CA ARG A 224 27.93 0.45 -4.45
C ARG A 224 28.64 -0.06 -3.19
N LEU A 225 28.44 -1.33 -2.82
CA LEU A 225 29.13 -1.95 -1.67
C LEU A 225 30.63 -2.15 -1.91
N ALA A 226 31.04 -2.32 -3.17
CA ALA A 226 32.45 -2.41 -3.56
C ALA A 226 33.16 -1.03 -3.66
N SER A 227 32.42 0.08 -3.53
CA SER A 227 32.99 1.44 -3.59
C SER A 227 34.08 1.64 -2.53
N PRO A 228 35.22 2.29 -2.86
CA PRO A 228 36.23 2.65 -1.87
C PRO A 228 35.72 3.71 -0.88
N ASP A 229 34.72 4.50 -1.27
CA ASP A 229 34.11 5.53 -0.42
C ASP A 229 33.19 4.91 0.64
N ALA A 230 33.54 5.09 1.91
CA ALA A 230 32.77 4.60 3.05
C ALA A 230 31.36 5.19 3.13
N ALA A 231 31.18 6.46 2.74
CA ALA A 231 29.88 7.12 2.75
C ALA A 231 28.93 6.49 1.71
N VAL A 232 29.46 6.12 0.53
CA VAL A 232 28.69 5.42 -0.51
C VAL A 232 28.25 4.04 -0.02
N ARG A 233 29.15 3.27 0.60
CA ARG A 233 28.83 1.94 1.16
C ARG A 233 27.76 2.05 2.25
N ALA A 234 27.93 2.98 3.20
CA ALA A 234 26.97 3.18 4.29
C ALA A 234 25.60 3.61 3.78
N ALA A 235 25.54 4.53 2.81
CA ALA A 235 24.29 4.94 2.17
C ALA A 235 23.59 3.78 1.46
N ALA A 236 24.34 2.91 0.78
CA ALA A 236 23.78 1.72 0.14
C ALA A 236 23.20 0.74 1.17
N ILE A 237 23.93 0.42 2.23
CA ILE A 237 23.44 -0.47 3.29
C ILE A 237 22.12 0.06 3.88
N ASN A 238 22.08 1.32 4.28
CA ASN A 238 20.91 1.95 4.87
C ASN A 238 19.70 1.93 3.94
N ARG A 239 19.93 2.18 2.66
CA ARG A 239 18.86 2.31 1.68
C ARG A 239 18.22 0.97 1.32
N PHE A 240 19.01 -0.10 1.27
CA PHE A 240 18.54 -1.42 0.82
C PHE A 240 18.12 -2.36 1.95
N ALA A 241 18.60 -2.14 3.17
CA ALA A 241 18.31 -3.05 4.28
C ALA A 241 16.82 -3.12 4.64
N ALA A 242 16.04 -2.06 4.42
CA ALA A 242 14.60 -2.07 4.65
C ALA A 242 13.82 -3.08 3.76
N TRP A 243 14.40 -3.49 2.63
CA TRP A 243 13.74 -4.40 1.68
C TRP A 243 14.18 -5.85 1.82
N SER A 244 15.14 -6.13 2.69
CA SER A 244 15.86 -7.40 2.77
C SER A 244 15.17 -8.48 3.61
N THR A 245 13.97 -8.24 4.13
CA THR A 245 13.38 -9.02 5.25
C THR A 245 12.25 -9.94 4.83
N ALA A 246 11.69 -9.71 3.65
CA ALA A 246 10.64 -10.53 3.07
C ALA A 246 11.24 -11.78 2.36
N LYS A 247 10.38 -12.65 1.80
CA LYS A 247 10.78 -13.98 1.29
C LYS A 247 10.85 -14.06 -0.24
N GLU A 248 10.65 -12.95 -0.93
CA GLU A 248 10.62 -12.91 -2.38
C GLU A 248 12.04 -12.99 -2.99
N PRO A 249 12.21 -13.47 -4.23
CA PRO A 249 13.52 -13.66 -4.86
C PRO A 249 14.41 -12.42 -4.90
N GLY A 250 13.87 -11.26 -5.30
CA GLY A 250 14.60 -9.99 -5.33
C GLY A 250 15.04 -9.56 -3.93
N THR A 251 14.18 -9.74 -2.93
CA THR A 251 14.54 -9.56 -1.52
C THR A 251 15.72 -10.44 -1.09
N ILE A 252 15.70 -11.73 -1.46
CA ILE A 252 16.77 -12.69 -1.17
C ILE A 252 18.08 -12.26 -1.85
N ALA A 253 18.03 -11.79 -3.10
CA ALA A 253 19.19 -11.29 -3.83
C ALA A 253 19.83 -10.07 -3.14
N ILE A 254 19.00 -9.09 -2.72
CA ILE A 254 19.46 -7.93 -1.94
C ILE A 254 20.12 -8.37 -0.63
N ARG A 255 19.50 -9.30 0.09
CA ARG A 255 20.06 -9.84 1.35
C ARG A 255 21.42 -10.51 1.11
N ALA A 256 21.52 -11.35 0.08
CA ALA A 256 22.75 -12.05 -0.28
C ALA A 256 23.88 -11.06 -0.61
N ALA A 257 23.57 -9.96 -1.31
CA ALA A 257 24.53 -8.89 -1.60
C ALA A 257 24.98 -8.12 -0.35
N LEU A 258 24.06 -7.82 0.58
CA LEU A 258 24.37 -7.06 1.81
C LEU A 258 25.18 -7.88 2.83
N LEU A 259 24.97 -9.19 2.89
CA LEU A 259 25.45 -10.03 3.99
C LEU A 259 26.99 -9.98 4.18
N PRO A 260 27.84 -10.07 3.13
CA PRO A 260 29.28 -9.95 3.29
C PRO A 260 29.71 -8.59 3.84
N ALA A 261 29.12 -7.49 3.35
CA ALA A 261 29.45 -6.14 3.78
C ALA A 261 29.06 -5.90 5.25
N LEU A 262 27.87 -6.34 5.65
CA LEU A 262 27.41 -6.26 7.04
C LEU A 262 28.29 -7.09 7.99
N ARG A 263 28.74 -8.27 7.56
CA ARG A 263 29.69 -9.08 8.35
C ARG A 263 31.03 -8.38 8.53
N ALA A 264 31.56 -7.75 7.48
CA ALA A 264 32.79 -6.97 7.59
C ALA A 264 32.64 -5.79 8.56
N GLN A 265 31.47 -5.14 8.58
CA GLN A 265 31.18 -4.04 9.51
C GLN A 265 31.17 -4.46 10.99
N LEU A 266 30.93 -5.74 11.32
CA LEU A 266 31.07 -6.22 12.71
C LEU A 266 32.51 -6.08 13.24
N ALA A 267 33.49 -5.99 12.35
CA ALA A 267 34.91 -5.79 12.66
C ALA A 267 35.40 -4.37 12.35
N ALA A 268 34.52 -3.44 11.97
CA ALA A 268 34.90 -2.05 11.69
C ALA A 268 35.51 -1.37 12.91
N ALA A 269 36.36 -0.36 12.72
CA ALA A 269 36.89 0.43 13.83
C ALA A 269 35.80 1.27 14.51
N ASP A 270 34.83 1.75 13.73
CA ASP A 270 33.70 2.54 14.20
C ASP A 270 32.66 1.66 14.92
N ARG A 271 32.27 2.06 16.13
CA ARG A 271 31.28 1.36 16.94
C ARG A 271 29.85 1.58 16.47
N ASP A 272 29.54 2.72 15.88
CA ASP A 272 28.20 2.97 15.33
C ASP A 272 27.94 2.08 14.11
N GLU A 273 28.93 1.91 13.24
CA GLU A 273 28.86 0.96 12.13
C GLU A 273 28.64 -0.48 12.62
N GLN A 274 29.38 -0.91 13.65
CA GLN A 274 29.19 -2.24 14.25
C GLN A 274 27.75 -2.41 14.76
N ARG A 275 27.23 -1.44 15.53
CA ARG A 275 25.87 -1.51 16.09
C ARG A 275 24.80 -1.54 15.02
N GLN A 276 24.97 -0.76 13.96
CA GLN A 276 24.08 -0.78 12.81
C GLN A 276 24.07 -2.15 12.12
N ALA A 277 25.25 -2.72 11.86
CA ALA A 277 25.38 -4.03 11.24
C ALA A 277 24.72 -5.14 12.06
N VAL A 278 24.88 -5.10 13.39
CA VAL A 278 24.21 -6.02 14.33
C VAL A 278 22.70 -5.92 14.22
N GLY A 279 22.13 -4.72 14.08
CA GLY A 279 20.69 -4.54 13.90
C GLY A 279 20.17 -5.27 12.66
N PHE A 280 20.80 -5.06 11.51
CA PHE A 280 20.42 -5.72 10.26
C PHE A 280 20.67 -7.22 10.28
N LEU A 281 21.85 -7.67 10.72
CA LEU A 281 22.19 -9.09 10.82
C LEU A 281 21.27 -9.84 11.78
N THR A 282 20.86 -9.22 12.89
CA THR A 282 19.83 -9.78 13.78
C THR A 282 18.55 -10.02 13.01
N GLN A 283 18.05 -9.02 12.29
CA GLN A 283 16.81 -9.16 11.52
C GLN A 283 16.90 -10.25 10.45
N TYR A 284 18.08 -10.43 9.84
CA TYR A 284 18.29 -11.45 8.81
C TYR A 284 18.30 -12.84 9.44
N ALA A 285 18.96 -13.00 10.58
CA ALA A 285 18.96 -14.26 11.34
C ALA A 285 17.54 -14.73 11.73
N LEU A 286 16.61 -13.80 11.98
CA LEU A 286 15.21 -14.16 12.29
C LEU A 286 14.44 -14.66 11.07
N THR A 287 14.87 -14.31 9.86
CA THR A 287 14.13 -14.57 8.60
C THR A 287 14.82 -15.57 7.70
N ASP A 288 16.07 -15.94 7.98
CA ASP A 288 16.90 -16.84 7.20
C ASP A 288 17.52 -17.94 8.08
N PRO A 289 17.06 -19.20 7.95
CA PRO A 289 17.67 -20.33 8.64
C PRO A 289 19.15 -20.54 8.32
N GLY A 290 19.62 -20.05 7.16
CA GLY A 290 21.01 -20.16 6.69
C GLY A 290 21.92 -19.02 7.16
N ALA A 291 21.44 -18.07 7.96
CA ALA A 291 22.26 -16.99 8.46
C ALA A 291 23.41 -17.50 9.35
N ASP A 292 24.59 -16.87 9.25
CA ASP A 292 25.71 -17.14 10.15
C ASP A 292 25.46 -16.47 11.51
N HIS A 293 24.78 -17.21 12.37
CA HIS A 293 24.53 -16.81 13.75
C HIS A 293 25.83 -16.67 14.55
N GLY A 294 26.90 -17.38 14.18
CA GLY A 294 28.13 -17.45 14.97
C GLY A 294 28.83 -16.11 15.08
N ALA A 295 28.95 -15.36 13.97
CA ALA A 295 29.55 -14.03 13.98
C ALA A 295 28.76 -13.04 14.86
N LEU A 296 27.44 -13.06 14.74
CA LEU A 296 26.54 -12.20 15.50
C LEU A 296 26.59 -12.52 17.00
N LEU A 297 26.54 -13.80 17.37
CA LEU A 297 26.63 -14.26 18.76
C LEU A 297 28.00 -13.91 19.39
N ARG A 298 29.11 -14.08 18.66
CA ARG A 298 30.44 -13.68 19.13
C ARG A 298 30.53 -12.17 19.36
N TRP A 299 30.00 -11.37 18.44
CA TRP A 299 29.97 -9.92 18.60
C TRP A 299 29.14 -9.52 19.82
N ALA A 300 27.95 -10.11 19.99
CA ALA A 300 27.08 -9.81 21.12
C ALA A 300 27.73 -10.16 22.46
N ASP A 301 28.34 -11.35 22.59
CA ASP A 301 29.08 -11.72 23.80
C ASP A 301 30.23 -10.75 24.10
N ALA A 302 31.00 -10.36 23.09
CA ALA A 302 32.06 -9.36 23.24
C ALA A 302 31.48 -8.01 23.68
N ALA A 303 30.38 -7.55 23.08
CA ALA A 303 29.71 -6.30 23.43
C ALA A 303 29.24 -6.28 24.89
N LEU A 304 28.74 -7.40 25.41
CA LEU A 304 28.34 -7.51 26.82
C LEU A 304 29.52 -7.39 27.80
N ARG A 305 30.74 -7.76 27.37
CA ARG A 305 31.96 -7.68 28.17
C ARG A 305 32.63 -6.31 28.12
N ARG A 306 32.33 -5.50 27.10
CA ARG A 306 32.87 -4.13 26.96
C ARG A 306 32.27 -3.22 28.02
N GLY A 307 32.97 -2.13 28.36
CA GLY A 307 32.50 -1.12 29.32
C GLY A 307 31.44 -0.17 28.76
N ASP A 308 31.18 -0.18 27.45
CA ASP A 308 30.28 0.75 26.77
C ASP A 308 28.80 0.35 26.90
N THR A 309 27.97 1.28 27.37
CA THR A 309 26.53 1.03 27.60
C THR A 309 25.76 0.81 26.30
N ALA A 310 26.09 1.54 25.23
CA ALA A 310 25.37 1.42 23.96
C ALA A 310 25.59 0.04 23.32
N ASP A 311 26.83 -0.46 23.35
CA ASP A 311 27.19 -1.80 22.93
C ASP A 311 26.47 -2.88 23.73
N LYS A 312 26.43 -2.76 25.06
CA LYS A 312 25.68 -3.70 25.91
C LYS A 312 24.21 -3.75 25.51
N VAL A 313 23.56 -2.60 25.31
CA VAL A 313 22.15 -2.52 24.91
C VAL A 313 21.94 -3.17 23.54
N ALA A 314 22.81 -2.90 22.56
CA ALA A 314 22.73 -3.51 21.24
C ALA A 314 22.92 -5.03 21.31
N GLY A 315 23.92 -5.51 22.06
CA GLY A 315 24.17 -6.93 22.28
C GLY A 315 22.98 -7.65 22.93
N TRP A 316 22.38 -7.07 23.97
CA TRP A 316 21.19 -7.64 24.59
C TRP A 316 19.99 -7.69 23.65
N ARG A 317 19.70 -6.62 22.90
CA ARG A 317 18.59 -6.64 21.93
C ARG A 317 18.76 -7.73 20.88
N ALA A 318 19.99 -7.90 20.39
CA ALA A 318 20.30 -8.97 19.45
C ALA A 318 20.05 -10.34 20.08
N LEU A 319 20.63 -10.60 21.25
CA LEU A 319 20.50 -11.90 21.94
C LEU A 319 19.06 -12.23 22.32
N VAL A 320 18.27 -11.26 22.79
CA VAL A 320 16.85 -11.46 23.10
C VAL A 320 16.08 -11.86 21.84
N SER A 321 16.31 -11.17 20.73
CA SER A 321 15.65 -11.48 19.46
C SER A 321 16.01 -12.89 18.98
N LEU A 322 17.30 -13.25 19.07
CA LEU A 322 17.80 -14.57 18.70
C LEU A 322 17.28 -15.68 19.64
N SER A 323 17.17 -15.41 20.94
CA SER A 323 16.59 -16.30 21.95
C SER A 323 15.10 -16.56 21.69
N ASP A 324 14.33 -15.50 21.43
CA ASP A 324 12.91 -15.62 21.08
C ASP A 324 12.71 -16.46 19.79
N ALA A 325 13.64 -16.38 18.84
CA ALA A 325 13.68 -17.22 17.63
C ALA A 325 14.34 -18.60 17.84
N ARG A 326 14.71 -18.95 19.08
CA ARG A 326 15.35 -20.22 19.47
C ARG A 326 16.65 -20.52 18.73
N ILE A 327 17.42 -19.48 18.41
CA ILE A 327 18.75 -19.64 17.81
C ILE A 327 19.72 -20.21 18.84
N ALA A 328 20.32 -21.35 18.51
CA ALA A 328 21.22 -22.08 19.39
C ALA A 328 22.37 -21.18 19.91
N GLY A 329 22.60 -21.22 21.22
CA GLY A 329 23.67 -20.48 21.89
C GLY A 329 23.31 -19.08 22.37
N ALA A 330 22.19 -18.48 21.92
CA ALA A 330 21.74 -17.17 22.40
C ALA A 330 21.46 -17.20 23.92
N ASP A 331 20.66 -18.16 24.38
CA ASP A 331 20.32 -18.33 25.81
C ASP A 331 21.55 -18.53 26.70
N ARG A 332 22.53 -19.31 26.22
CA ARG A 332 23.78 -19.55 26.94
C ARG A 332 24.56 -18.24 27.12
N ILE A 333 24.71 -17.46 26.06
CA ILE A 333 25.43 -16.17 26.12
C ILE A 333 24.69 -15.18 27.01
N MET A 334 23.36 -15.16 26.97
CA MET A 334 22.55 -14.36 27.89
C MET A 334 22.80 -14.77 29.36
N ALA A 335 22.75 -16.07 29.67
CA ALA A 335 23.01 -16.58 31.01
C ALA A 335 24.42 -16.19 31.53
N GLU A 336 25.44 -16.34 30.69
CA GLU A 336 26.81 -15.92 31.01
C GLU A 336 26.91 -14.40 31.19
N GLY A 337 26.19 -13.62 30.37
CA GLY A 337 26.08 -12.18 30.49
C GLY A 337 25.50 -11.74 31.81
N PHE A 338 24.42 -12.39 32.27
CA PHE A 338 23.86 -12.15 33.60
C PHE A 338 24.85 -12.51 34.70
N ALA A 339 25.50 -13.67 34.63
CA ALA A 339 26.48 -14.09 35.64
C ALA A 339 27.63 -13.08 35.80
N ARG A 340 28.15 -12.53 34.68
CA ARG A 340 29.21 -11.50 34.70
C ARG A 340 28.77 -10.18 35.35
N ALA A 341 27.49 -9.85 35.28
CA ALA A 341 26.93 -8.65 35.90
C ALA A 341 26.50 -8.87 37.36
N GLY A 342 27.03 -9.91 38.03
CA GLY A 342 26.64 -10.23 39.41
C GLY A 342 25.30 -10.96 39.52
N GLY A 343 24.82 -11.54 38.42
CA GLY A 343 23.57 -12.28 38.34
C GLY A 343 22.35 -11.43 37.98
N MET A 344 21.19 -12.08 38.00
CA MET A 344 19.89 -11.46 37.79
C MET A 344 19.20 -11.31 39.14
N VAL A 345 18.80 -10.09 39.48
CA VAL A 345 18.04 -9.84 40.71
C VAL A 345 16.57 -10.12 40.43
N ASP A 346 15.98 -11.05 41.17
CA ASP A 346 14.53 -11.23 41.17
C ASP A 346 13.89 -10.21 42.10
N ARG A 347 13.09 -9.29 41.54
CA ARG A 347 12.33 -8.28 42.28
C ARG A 347 10.95 -8.79 42.68
N GLY A 348 10.55 -9.98 42.23
CA GLY A 348 9.21 -10.51 42.43
C GLY A 348 8.15 -9.74 41.63
N PRO A 349 6.88 -9.78 42.06
CA PRO A 349 5.78 -9.16 41.33
C PRO A 349 5.83 -7.63 41.40
N LEU A 350 5.67 -6.98 40.25
CA LEU A 350 5.39 -5.54 40.17
C LEU A 350 3.97 -5.26 40.68
N ARG A 351 3.78 -4.08 41.29
CA ARG A 351 2.46 -3.68 41.77
C ARG A 351 1.58 -3.34 40.58
N ALA A 352 0.29 -3.69 40.66
CA ALA A 352 -0.68 -3.34 39.61
C ALA A 352 -0.71 -1.82 39.31
N GLU A 353 -0.45 -0.99 40.32
CA GLU A 353 -0.34 0.47 40.20
C GLU A 353 0.76 0.92 39.25
N ASP A 354 1.91 0.23 39.23
CA ASP A 354 3.03 0.55 38.33
C ASP A 354 2.66 0.29 36.86
N LEU A 355 1.75 -0.67 36.63
CA LEU A 355 1.36 -1.15 35.31
C LEU A 355 0.08 -0.49 34.77
N ARG A 356 -0.81 0.00 35.64
CA ARG A 356 -2.06 0.70 35.25
C ARG A 356 -1.84 1.92 34.36
N ARG A 357 -0.67 2.57 34.44
CA ARG A 357 -0.32 3.73 33.60
C ARG A 357 0.21 3.35 32.22
N ILE A 358 0.44 2.06 31.97
CA ILE A 358 1.14 1.55 30.80
C ILE A 358 0.19 0.87 29.83
N VAL A 359 -0.83 0.16 30.33
CA VAL A 359 -1.81 -0.54 29.51
C VAL A 359 -3.13 0.22 29.53
N THR A 360 -3.67 0.49 28.35
CA THR A 360 -4.89 1.26 28.09
C THR A 360 -5.83 0.47 27.18
N SER A 361 -7.11 0.88 27.07
CA SER A 361 -8.08 0.25 26.15
C SER A 361 -7.61 0.26 24.69
N ASP A 362 -6.84 1.28 24.29
CA ASP A 362 -6.28 1.40 22.94
C ASP A 362 -5.21 0.33 22.62
N ASP A 363 -4.75 -0.39 23.64
CA ASP A 363 -3.81 -1.49 23.45
C ASP A 363 -4.51 -2.80 23.08
N TYR A 364 -5.84 -2.82 22.88
CA TYR A 364 -6.52 -4.00 22.33
C TYR A 364 -6.17 -4.17 20.83
N PRO A 365 -5.64 -5.33 20.40
CA PRO A 365 -5.29 -5.52 18.99
C PRO A 365 -6.54 -5.51 18.09
N ALA A 366 -6.57 -4.64 17.09
CA ALA A 366 -7.69 -4.54 16.14
C ALA A 366 -8.04 -5.88 15.45
N ARG A 367 -7.04 -6.75 15.24
CA ARG A 367 -7.28 -8.13 14.73
C ARG A 367 -8.02 -8.98 15.77
N ALA A 368 -7.57 -8.96 17.02
CA ALA A 368 -8.23 -9.67 18.12
C ALA A 368 -9.66 -9.15 18.35
N THR A 369 -9.90 -7.84 18.19
CA THR A 369 -11.26 -7.26 18.25
C THR A 369 -12.17 -7.83 17.17
N ARG A 370 -11.70 -7.89 15.90
CA ARG A 370 -12.48 -8.45 14.78
C ARG A 370 -12.76 -9.95 14.96
N GLU A 371 -11.79 -10.69 15.46
CA GLU A 371 -11.86 -12.13 15.68
C GLU A 371 -12.50 -12.51 17.03
N LYS A 372 -12.89 -11.52 17.84
CA LYS A 372 -13.45 -11.69 19.20
C LYS A 372 -12.57 -12.56 20.12
N VAL A 373 -11.25 -12.39 20.03
CA VAL A 373 -10.28 -13.15 20.80
C VAL A 373 -10.07 -12.50 22.16
N GLU A 374 -10.31 -13.27 23.23
CA GLU A 374 -10.07 -12.91 24.62
C GLU A 374 -8.97 -13.78 25.23
N GLY A 375 -8.40 -13.35 26.35
CA GLY A 375 -7.44 -14.18 27.08
C GLY A 375 -6.68 -13.43 28.17
N VAL A 376 -6.00 -14.21 29.02
CA VAL A 376 -5.10 -13.70 30.05
C VAL A 376 -3.66 -13.97 29.63
N VAL A 377 -2.82 -12.96 29.74
CA VAL A 377 -1.39 -13.03 29.43
C VAL A 377 -0.61 -12.84 30.72
N ASP A 378 0.05 -13.91 31.16
CA ASP A 378 1.02 -13.89 32.24
C ASP A 378 2.41 -13.70 31.67
N ALA A 379 3.14 -12.70 32.17
CA ALA A 379 4.44 -12.36 31.65
C ALA A 379 5.40 -11.87 32.74
N GLU A 380 6.68 -11.97 32.44
CA GLU A 380 7.79 -11.46 33.25
C GLU A 380 8.65 -10.57 32.38
N ALA A 381 9.18 -9.49 32.94
CA ALA A 381 10.04 -8.54 32.24
C ALA A 381 11.45 -8.58 32.82
N ILE A 382 12.44 -8.61 31.94
CA ILE A 382 13.85 -8.42 32.28
C ILE A 382 14.22 -6.98 31.95
N PHE A 383 14.78 -6.28 32.93
CA PHE A 383 15.20 -4.89 32.84
C PHE A 383 16.71 -4.79 32.80
N SER A 384 17.19 -3.89 31.95
CA SER A 384 18.59 -3.46 31.92
C SER A 384 18.93 -2.53 33.09
N PRO A 385 20.23 -2.30 33.36
CA PRO A 385 20.67 -1.40 34.42
C PRO A 385 20.14 0.03 34.32
N ASP A 386 19.82 0.51 33.12
CA ASP A 386 19.22 1.83 32.88
C ASP A 386 17.70 1.88 33.17
N GLY A 387 17.12 0.75 33.58
CA GLY A 387 15.70 0.60 33.90
C GLY A 387 14.79 0.32 32.71
N ARG A 388 15.32 0.18 31.48
CA ARG A 388 14.51 -0.19 30.29
C ARG A 388 14.30 -1.69 30.19
N VAL A 389 13.14 -2.10 29.69
CA VAL A 389 12.82 -3.49 29.38
C VAL A 389 13.72 -3.99 28.25
N LEU A 390 14.40 -5.11 28.48
CA LEU A 390 15.19 -5.86 27.49
C LEU A 390 14.37 -6.97 26.85
N GLN A 391 13.62 -7.73 27.66
CA GLN A 391 12.84 -8.88 27.21
C GLN A 391 11.55 -8.99 28.03
N VAL A 392 10.50 -9.50 27.39
CA VAL A 392 9.26 -9.90 28.04
C VAL A 392 9.05 -11.39 27.76
N ILE A 393 9.10 -12.21 28.81
CA ILE A 393 8.90 -13.65 28.76
C ILE A 393 7.44 -13.92 29.09
N VAL A 394 6.69 -14.46 28.14
CA VAL A 394 5.29 -14.85 28.36
C VAL A 394 5.27 -16.26 28.93
N ALA A 395 4.69 -16.45 30.12
CA ALA A 395 4.73 -17.69 30.88
C ALA A 395 3.64 -18.69 30.46
N ASN A 396 2.46 -18.19 30.09
CA ASN A 396 1.35 -18.99 29.59
C ASN A 396 1.25 -18.90 28.06
N ALA A 397 0.51 -19.79 27.40
CA ALA A 397 0.35 -19.83 25.94
C ALA A 397 -0.96 -19.17 25.47
N PRO A 398 -1.14 -17.84 25.60
CA PRO A 398 -2.32 -17.18 25.10
C PRO A 398 -2.32 -17.17 23.56
N PRO A 399 -3.43 -16.76 22.93
CA PRO A 399 -3.44 -16.44 21.51
C PRO A 399 -2.25 -15.55 21.13
N PRO A 400 -1.45 -15.88 20.09
CA PRO A 400 -0.20 -15.17 19.77
C PRO A 400 -0.37 -13.66 19.62
N VAL A 401 -1.50 -13.22 19.06
CA VAL A 401 -1.84 -11.80 18.86
C VAL A 401 -1.88 -11.00 20.19
N LEU A 402 -2.27 -11.63 21.30
CA LEU A 402 -2.32 -11.00 22.62
C LEU A 402 -0.92 -10.98 23.26
N ALA A 403 -0.16 -12.07 23.13
CA ALA A 403 1.22 -12.14 23.61
C ALA A 403 2.09 -11.06 22.94
N ASP A 404 2.00 -10.92 21.61
CA ASP A 404 2.76 -9.94 20.84
C ASP A 404 2.44 -8.51 21.27
N GLN A 405 1.16 -8.24 21.52
CA GLN A 405 0.72 -6.93 21.99
C GLN A 405 1.25 -6.62 23.39
N VAL A 406 1.21 -7.57 24.32
CA VAL A 406 1.80 -7.41 25.66
C VAL A 406 3.29 -7.14 25.56
N ARG A 407 4.04 -7.94 24.78
CA ARG A 407 5.48 -7.72 24.54
C ARG A 407 5.73 -6.30 24.03
N LYS A 408 4.97 -5.84 23.04
CA LYS A 408 5.09 -4.50 22.44
C LYS A 408 4.79 -3.38 23.45
N THR A 409 3.66 -3.44 24.15
CA THR A 409 3.21 -2.40 25.07
C THR A 409 4.14 -2.29 26.27
N VAL A 410 4.49 -3.42 26.88
CA VAL A 410 5.41 -3.47 28.02
C VAL A 410 6.79 -2.95 27.62
N THR A 411 7.38 -3.45 26.52
CA THR A 411 8.71 -3.01 26.07
C THR A 411 8.77 -1.51 25.78
N ARG A 412 7.69 -0.95 25.20
CA ARG A 412 7.65 0.47 24.82
C ARG A 412 7.48 1.41 26.02
N ARG A 413 6.62 1.04 26.98
CA ARG A 413 6.07 1.96 27.98
C ARG A 413 6.56 1.68 29.40
N LEU A 414 6.91 0.42 29.73
CA LEU A 414 7.38 0.07 31.07
C LEU A 414 8.85 0.46 31.25
N ARG A 415 9.13 1.18 32.33
CA ARG A 415 10.48 1.51 32.77
C ARG A 415 10.53 1.41 34.29
N LEU A 416 11.57 0.77 34.82
CA LEU A 416 11.88 0.80 36.24
C LEU A 416 12.88 1.90 36.54
N ARG A 417 13.00 2.24 37.82
CA ARG A 417 14.14 3.04 38.28
C ARG A 417 15.45 2.31 37.94
N PRO A 418 16.47 3.02 37.46
CA PRO A 418 17.77 2.43 37.17
C PRO A 418 18.33 1.67 38.38
N ALA A 419 18.94 0.52 38.11
CA ALA A 419 19.66 -0.29 39.08
C ALA A 419 21.07 -0.48 38.53
N PRO A 420 22.04 0.36 38.93
CA PRO A 420 23.40 0.32 38.40
C PRO A 420 23.97 -1.10 38.49
N ASP A 421 24.58 -1.53 37.39
CA ASP A 421 25.28 -2.82 37.27
C ASP A 421 24.44 -4.08 37.50
N ARG A 422 23.11 -3.99 37.52
CA ARG A 422 22.25 -5.15 37.76
C ARG A 422 21.13 -5.27 36.74
N TYR A 423 20.89 -6.49 36.29
CA TYR A 423 19.67 -6.83 35.55
C TYR A 423 18.60 -7.26 36.55
N VAL A 424 17.38 -6.80 36.32
CA VAL A 424 16.25 -7.08 37.22
C VAL A 424 15.22 -7.91 36.47
N ARG A 425 14.82 -9.05 37.03
CA ARG A 425 13.63 -9.78 36.59
C ARG A 425 12.48 -9.38 37.50
N ALA A 426 11.34 -9.06 36.90
CA ALA A 426 10.12 -8.78 37.66
C ALA A 426 8.93 -9.45 37.00
N ARG A 427 8.04 -10.02 37.81
CA ARG A 427 6.79 -10.60 37.34
C ARG A 427 5.75 -9.51 37.14
N LEU A 428 5.06 -9.51 36.00
CA LEU A 428 3.97 -8.58 35.73
C LEU A 428 2.69 -9.10 36.38
N ALA A 429 1.77 -8.19 36.73
CA ALA A 429 0.40 -8.58 37.02
C ALA A 429 -0.22 -9.20 35.74
N PRO A 430 -1.10 -10.21 35.85
CA PRO A 430 -1.77 -10.78 34.69
C PRO A 430 -2.48 -9.71 33.87
N ILE A 431 -2.39 -9.76 32.55
CA ILE A 431 -3.09 -8.81 31.66
C ILE A 431 -4.23 -9.55 30.97
N GLN A 432 -5.48 -9.19 31.27
CA GLN A 432 -6.66 -9.81 30.71
C GLN A 432 -7.28 -8.93 29.63
N PHE A 433 -7.36 -9.47 28.41
CA PHE A 433 -8.06 -8.87 27.28
C PHE A 433 -9.49 -9.39 27.23
N ARG A 434 -10.47 -8.47 27.19
CA ARG A 434 -11.90 -8.79 27.08
C ARG A 434 -12.55 -8.00 25.95
N VAL A 435 -13.45 -8.65 25.23
CA VAL A 435 -14.29 -8.00 24.23
C VAL A 435 -15.39 -7.22 24.95
N ALA A 436 -15.75 -6.06 24.42
CA ALA A 436 -16.86 -5.29 24.97
C ALA A 436 -18.19 -6.06 24.82
N ALA A 437 -18.98 -6.09 25.87
CA ALA A 437 -20.36 -6.55 25.81
C ALA A 437 -21.22 -5.49 25.11
N CYS A 438 -21.43 -5.67 23.81
CA CYS A 438 -22.13 -4.71 22.95
C CYS A 438 -23.64 -4.95 22.82
N ALA A 439 -24.17 -6.01 23.44
CA ALA A 439 -25.61 -6.29 23.48
C ALA A 439 -26.08 -6.44 24.93
N ALA A 440 -27.27 -5.90 25.22
CA ALA A 440 -27.92 -6.06 26.53
C ALA A 440 -28.10 -7.56 26.83
N GLY A 441 -27.67 -7.98 28.02
CA GLY A 441 -27.73 -9.38 28.47
C GLY A 441 -26.56 -10.27 28.04
N THR A 442 -25.55 -9.75 27.34
CA THR A 442 -24.29 -10.50 27.13
C THR A 442 -23.43 -10.39 28.38
N GLU A 443 -23.24 -11.51 29.10
CA GLU A 443 -22.35 -11.55 30.26
C GLU A 443 -20.90 -11.26 29.83
N ARG A 444 -20.25 -10.31 30.51
CA ARG A 444 -18.83 -10.05 30.32
C ARG A 444 -18.01 -11.18 30.94
N THR A 445 -16.92 -11.53 30.29
CA THR A 445 -15.93 -12.45 30.87
C THR A 445 -15.46 -11.93 32.23
N VAL A 446 -15.56 -12.81 33.23
CA VAL A 446 -15.27 -12.48 34.63
C VAL A 446 -13.83 -12.00 34.76
N ALA A 447 -13.65 -10.88 35.48
CA ALA A 447 -12.33 -10.33 35.74
C ALA A 447 -11.52 -11.30 36.62
N VAL A 448 -10.32 -11.65 36.17
CA VAL A 448 -9.39 -12.44 36.97
C VAL A 448 -8.85 -11.55 38.09
N ALA A 449 -8.86 -12.08 39.32
CA ALA A 449 -8.42 -11.33 40.49
C ALA A 449 -6.96 -10.85 40.33
N GLY A 450 -6.74 -9.55 40.55
CA GLY A 450 -5.42 -8.92 40.42
C GLY A 450 -4.96 -8.66 38.98
N ALA A 451 -5.76 -9.01 37.96
CA ALA A 451 -5.43 -8.75 36.57
C ALA A 451 -5.66 -7.28 36.18
N LEU A 452 -4.85 -6.81 35.23
CA LEU A 452 -5.07 -5.56 34.52
C LEU A 452 -6.02 -5.82 33.36
N LEU A 453 -7.11 -5.06 33.31
CA LEU A 453 -8.17 -5.26 32.33
C LEU A 453 -7.91 -4.37 31.11
N VAL A 454 -7.95 -4.99 29.92
CA VAL A 454 -7.89 -4.32 28.62
C VAL A 454 -9.17 -4.66 27.87
N ASP A 455 -10.14 -3.75 27.96
CA ASP A 455 -11.42 -3.92 27.29
C ASP A 455 -11.34 -3.35 25.87
N SER A 456 -11.86 -4.07 24.88
CA SER A 456 -11.95 -3.53 23.51
C SER A 456 -12.95 -2.38 23.49
N SER A 457 -12.62 -1.25 22.85
CA SER A 457 -13.51 -0.08 22.76
C SER A 457 -14.60 -0.16 21.67
N PHE A 458 -14.62 -1.24 20.87
CA PHE A 458 -15.48 -1.32 19.70
C PHE A 458 -16.83 -1.99 20.00
N CYS A 459 -17.90 -1.20 20.02
CA CYS A 459 -19.27 -1.67 19.85
C CYS A 459 -19.87 -1.02 18.61
N SER A 460 -20.38 -1.83 17.68
CA SER A 460 -21.13 -1.35 16.52
C SER A 460 -22.42 -0.60 16.92
N SER A 461 -22.93 -0.87 18.13
CA SER A 461 -23.99 -0.14 18.82
C SER A 461 -23.64 -0.04 20.31
N PRO A 462 -23.25 1.12 20.87
CA PRO A 462 -23.03 1.23 22.31
C PRO A 462 -24.36 1.07 23.07
N PRO A 463 -24.39 0.35 24.21
CA PRO A 463 -25.56 0.34 25.08
C PRO A 463 -25.80 1.74 25.65
N PRO A 464 -27.07 2.20 25.76
CA PRO A 464 -27.40 3.60 26.03
C PRO A 464 -26.97 4.14 27.40
N ASP A 465 -26.48 3.32 28.34
CA ASP A 465 -26.25 3.74 29.73
C ASP A 465 -24.94 3.22 30.31
N LEU A 466 -23.79 3.75 29.86
CA LEU A 466 -22.57 3.68 30.67
C LEU A 466 -21.93 5.06 30.80
N PRO A 467 -21.69 5.56 32.03
CA PRO A 467 -20.87 6.74 32.22
C PRO A 467 -19.45 6.45 31.76
N ILE A 468 -18.95 7.32 30.89
CA ILE A 468 -17.55 7.34 30.46
C ILE A 468 -16.71 7.75 31.69
N PRO A 469 -15.69 6.98 32.10
CA PRO A 469 -14.74 7.39 33.14
C PRO A 469 -13.82 8.53 32.70
#